data_AF-A0A421JUG2-F1
#
_entry.id   AF-A0A421JUG2-F1
#
_cell.length_a   1.000
_cell.length_b   1.000
_cell.length_c   1.000
_cell.angle_alpha   90.00
_cell.angle_beta   90.00
_cell.angle_gamma   90.00
#
_symmetry.space_group_name_H-M   'P 1'
#
loop_
_entity.id
_entity.type
_entity.pdbx_description
1 polymer ?
#
loop_
_entity_poly.entity_id
_entity_poly.type
_entity_poly.pdbx_seq_one_letter_code
_entity_poly.pdbx_strand_id
1 'polypeptide(L)'
;MATRSPESSVDLDSILDNINYLIEDKLPKSLNLQHLESATSEQIGRLLDEYETFLYEIKSLLSTSELASHQLLWLESLRCLAGLLLRLKHLFARFYLHIPFYEIEPIFDFAVQLNSKLSNLTTEFTDSMLSVWLFSEDSSLQLYSNSKINQRLLYLLFDAMELLIVDEMEEDSGFSCDSILNSMQFFLQRYSSWCIQEKRNPADCLPILTQFSKVVYLFGESTLLIPLLDLNVFDPEIPMNIILQNNPINFVDVINFYRFTAFNLVTLSLETNPGKINDKYTKLADIYLKILLNFPNLNLNAYADVRLEHGDMRRFAPQGGVRDKREDFIVSVPERQELSLMYILNSLLSLTSLVKFIELPPLYKSELSFLVKSLSNSLSKDIDELASQPTSTHSSVISFPQLNQLEQEKSLEYMQKKIINKSKFKSITSILIHGSYKEKLGNIVKLCNLLNDSRQTIPALYSKYHATITEAPTSTGSKSLRNAVESILKLLILLSLQQLQEGVDSISVANLKKLFFINENERIENIFKVKQILDYEIVIENGQEVLKLSPSRNVQSVDFIVKDQLELSRLSQKLKEVIS
;
A
#
# COMPACT_ATOMS: atom_id res chain seq x y z
N MET A 1 -14.77 -37.24 30.89
CA MET A 1 -15.97 -37.42 30.05
C MET A 1 -16.71 -36.09 30.01
N ALA A 2 -16.47 -35.30 28.97
CA ALA A 2 -17.12 -34.02 28.76
C ALA A 2 -18.29 -34.25 27.79
N THR A 3 -19.51 -34.04 28.28
CA THR A 3 -20.71 -33.98 27.46
C THR A 3 -20.67 -32.71 26.62
N ARG A 4 -20.32 -32.84 25.33
CA ARG A 4 -20.64 -31.85 24.31
C ARG A 4 -22.16 -31.76 24.20
N SER A 5 -22.74 -30.60 24.49
CA SER A 5 -24.13 -30.30 24.20
C SER A 5 -24.32 -30.17 22.67
N PRO A 6 -25.27 -30.90 22.05
CA PRO A 6 -25.60 -30.76 20.63
C PRO A 6 -26.66 -29.68 20.34
N GLU A 7 -27.07 -28.87 21.32
CA GLU A 7 -28.27 -28.02 21.24
C GLU A 7 -28.01 -26.55 20.80
N SER A 8 -26.76 -26.10 20.63
CA SER A 8 -26.47 -24.68 20.37
C SER A 8 -26.40 -24.27 18.89
N SER A 9 -26.36 -25.21 17.94
CA SER A 9 -26.22 -24.88 16.51
C SER A 9 -27.57 -24.67 15.79
N VAL A 10 -28.62 -25.34 16.24
CA VAL A 10 -29.96 -25.30 15.60
C VAL A 10 -30.65 -23.95 15.82
N ASP A 11 -30.41 -23.30 16.96
CA ASP A 11 -31.01 -22.00 17.31
C ASP A 11 -30.38 -20.84 16.54
N LEU A 12 -29.05 -20.85 16.38
CA LEU A 12 -28.33 -19.80 15.65
C LEU A 12 -28.70 -19.78 14.16
N ASP A 13 -28.81 -20.94 13.53
CA ASP A 13 -29.18 -21.03 12.12
C ASP A 13 -30.59 -20.49 11.88
N SER A 14 -31.55 -20.81 12.75
CA SER A 14 -32.90 -20.26 12.68
C SER A 14 -32.93 -18.73 12.88
N ILE A 15 -32.10 -18.20 13.80
CA ILE A 15 -32.00 -16.74 14.00
C ILE A 15 -31.43 -16.07 12.76
N LEU A 16 -30.37 -16.63 12.18
CA LEU A 16 -29.76 -16.10 10.96
C LEU A 16 -30.72 -16.16 9.77
N ASP A 17 -31.50 -17.23 9.63
CA ASP A 17 -32.50 -17.35 8.56
C ASP A 17 -33.63 -16.32 8.71
N ASN A 18 -34.09 -16.08 9.95
CA ASN A 18 -35.08 -15.03 10.22
C ASN A 18 -34.54 -13.62 9.91
N ILE A 19 -33.28 -13.34 10.27
CA ILE A 19 -32.61 -12.08 9.97
C ILE A 19 -32.45 -11.91 8.45
N ASN A 20 -31.98 -12.96 7.77
CA ASN A 20 -31.83 -12.95 6.32
C ASN A 20 -33.18 -12.69 5.64
N TYR A 21 -34.24 -13.36 6.07
CA TYR A 21 -35.59 -13.13 5.55
C TYR A 21 -36.05 -11.68 5.74
N LEU A 22 -35.81 -11.09 6.92
CA LEU A 22 -36.15 -9.69 7.21
C LEU A 22 -35.41 -8.71 6.29
N ILE A 23 -34.15 -9.00 5.95
CA ILE A 23 -33.34 -8.19 5.04
C ILE A 23 -33.78 -8.41 3.59
N GLU A 24 -34.02 -9.66 3.19
CA GLU A 24 -34.45 -10.05 1.84
C GLU A 24 -35.84 -9.52 1.49
N ASP A 25 -36.76 -9.43 2.45
CA ASP A 25 -38.09 -8.83 2.27
C ASP A 25 -38.01 -7.35 1.85
N LYS A 26 -36.97 -6.66 2.30
CA LYS A 26 -36.69 -5.26 1.96
C LYS A 26 -35.84 -5.10 0.69
N LEU A 27 -35.19 -6.16 0.22
CA LEU A 27 -34.25 -6.10 -0.89
C LEU A 27 -34.99 -5.99 -2.24
N PRO A 28 -34.80 -4.90 -3.02
CA PRO A 28 -35.33 -4.81 -4.37
C PRO A 28 -34.85 -5.98 -5.24
N LYS A 29 -35.76 -6.61 -5.99
CA LYS A 29 -35.44 -7.79 -6.82
C LYS A 29 -34.33 -7.54 -7.84
N SER A 30 -34.25 -6.33 -8.37
CA SER A 30 -33.22 -5.87 -9.31
C SER A 30 -31.80 -5.84 -8.73
N LEU A 31 -31.66 -5.74 -7.40
CA LEU A 31 -30.37 -5.80 -6.69
C LEU A 31 -29.96 -7.24 -6.36
N ASN A 32 -30.74 -8.25 -6.76
CA ASN A 32 -30.29 -9.63 -6.63
C ASN A 32 -29.08 -9.90 -7.53
N LEU A 33 -28.20 -10.77 -7.03
CA LEU A 33 -26.96 -11.21 -7.67
C LEU A 33 -27.07 -11.47 -9.18
N GLN A 34 -28.04 -12.31 -9.56
CA GLN A 34 -28.22 -12.72 -10.95
C GLN A 34 -28.58 -11.55 -11.87
N HIS A 35 -29.28 -10.54 -11.35
CA HIS A 35 -29.67 -9.36 -12.12
C HIS A 35 -28.53 -8.35 -12.24
N LEU A 36 -27.76 -8.16 -11.16
CA LEU A 36 -26.58 -7.29 -11.16
C LEU A 36 -25.52 -7.73 -12.18
N GLU A 37 -25.26 -9.04 -12.31
CA GLU A 37 -24.29 -9.56 -13.27
C GLU A 37 -24.70 -9.35 -14.73
N SER A 38 -26.01 -9.25 -14.98
CA SER A 38 -26.60 -9.02 -16.31
C SER A 38 -26.88 -7.54 -16.62
N ALA A 39 -26.55 -6.63 -15.69
CA ALA A 39 -26.90 -5.23 -15.82
C ALA A 39 -26.18 -4.53 -16.99
N THR A 40 -26.87 -3.60 -17.65
CA THR A 40 -26.30 -2.73 -18.69
C THR A 40 -25.90 -1.37 -18.12
N SER A 41 -25.07 -0.61 -18.84
CA SER A 41 -24.65 0.74 -18.43
C SER A 41 -25.84 1.68 -18.14
N GLU A 42 -26.87 1.63 -18.99
CA GLU A 42 -28.10 2.42 -18.85
C GLU A 42 -28.89 2.11 -17.56
N GLN A 43 -28.72 0.92 -16.98
CA GLN A 43 -29.45 0.49 -15.78
C GLN A 43 -28.81 0.95 -14.48
N ILE A 44 -27.53 1.41 -14.50
CA ILE A 44 -26.80 1.76 -13.27
C ILE A 44 -27.51 2.85 -12.47
N GLY A 45 -27.99 3.90 -13.13
CA GLY A 45 -28.69 5.00 -12.42
C GLY A 45 -29.86 4.50 -11.59
N ARG A 46 -30.71 3.66 -12.20
CA ARG A 46 -31.85 3.04 -11.52
C ARG A 46 -31.41 2.12 -10.38
N LEU A 47 -30.36 1.32 -10.57
CA LEU A 47 -29.84 0.43 -9.53
C LEU A 47 -29.30 1.23 -8.32
N LEU A 48 -28.71 2.40 -8.56
CA LEU A 48 -28.29 3.31 -7.48
C LEU A 48 -29.49 3.93 -6.74
N ASP A 49 -30.58 4.28 -7.43
CA ASP A 49 -31.83 4.74 -6.79
C ASP A 49 -32.46 3.66 -5.91
N GLU A 50 -32.49 2.42 -6.41
CA GLU A 50 -33.04 1.28 -5.68
C GLU A 50 -32.15 0.92 -4.46
N TYR A 51 -30.83 1.00 -4.61
CA TYR A 51 -29.89 0.81 -3.49
C TYR A 51 -30.04 1.90 -2.44
N GLU A 52 -30.17 3.17 -2.84
CA GLU A 52 -30.40 4.28 -1.93
C GLU A 52 -31.66 4.07 -1.09
N THR A 53 -32.76 3.66 -1.73
CA THR A 53 -34.02 3.33 -1.03
C THR A 53 -33.80 2.20 -0.02
N PHE A 54 -33.15 1.12 -0.45
CA PHE A 54 -32.83 -0.01 0.42
C PHE A 54 -31.95 0.38 1.61
N LEU A 55 -30.93 1.22 1.38
CA LEU A 55 -30.05 1.73 2.43
C LEU A 55 -30.84 2.51 3.50
N TYR A 56 -31.77 3.39 3.09
CA TYR A 56 -32.59 4.13 4.05
C TYR A 56 -33.58 3.24 4.81
N GLU A 57 -34.15 2.22 4.15
CA GLU A 57 -35.02 1.24 4.83
C GLU A 57 -34.26 0.45 5.90
N ILE A 58 -33.06 -0.02 5.58
CA ILE A 58 -32.20 -0.71 6.53
C ILE A 58 -31.74 0.23 7.64
N LYS A 59 -31.38 1.47 7.32
CA LYS A 59 -31.03 2.49 8.32
C LYS A 59 -32.19 2.75 9.29
N SER A 60 -33.42 2.82 8.77
CA SER A 60 -34.63 2.96 9.59
C SER A 60 -34.91 1.72 10.44
N LEU A 61 -34.60 0.51 9.95
CA LEU A 61 -34.72 -0.71 10.74
C LEU A 61 -33.73 -0.70 11.91
N LEU A 62 -32.47 -0.37 11.62
CA LEU A 62 -31.39 -0.36 12.62
C LEU A 62 -31.54 0.77 13.64
N SER A 63 -32.13 1.91 13.28
CA SER A 63 -32.38 3.01 14.23
C SER A 63 -33.38 2.64 15.34
N THR A 64 -34.26 1.67 15.08
CA THR A 64 -35.21 1.12 16.07
C THR A 64 -34.67 -0.10 16.81
N SER A 65 -33.52 -0.63 16.39
CA SER A 65 -32.94 -1.87 16.89
C SER A 65 -31.63 -1.58 17.61
N GLU A 66 -31.67 -1.49 18.95
CA GLU A 66 -30.49 -1.18 19.76
C GLU A 66 -29.35 -2.18 19.51
N LEU A 67 -28.13 -1.65 19.27
CA LEU A 67 -26.96 -2.44 18.88
C LEU A 67 -26.62 -3.50 19.93
N ALA A 68 -26.65 -3.17 21.22
CA ALA A 68 -26.34 -4.11 22.31
C ALA A 68 -27.17 -5.40 22.21
N SER A 69 -28.44 -5.28 21.83
CA SER A 69 -29.41 -6.38 21.79
C SER A 69 -29.53 -7.05 20.41
N HIS A 70 -29.14 -6.39 19.33
CA HIS A 70 -29.39 -6.84 17.93
C HIS A 70 -28.13 -6.93 17.07
N GLN A 71 -27.00 -7.31 17.66
CA GLN A 71 -25.69 -7.31 16.98
C GLN A 71 -25.65 -8.13 15.67
N LEU A 72 -26.35 -9.26 15.62
CA LEU A 72 -26.42 -10.09 14.40
C LEU A 72 -27.23 -9.42 13.29
N LEU A 73 -28.31 -8.72 13.62
CA LEU A 73 -29.09 -7.96 12.65
C LEU A 73 -28.24 -6.83 12.06
N TRP A 74 -27.50 -6.11 12.91
CA TRP A 74 -26.55 -5.09 12.47
C TRP A 74 -25.47 -5.67 11.55
N LEU A 75 -24.83 -6.77 11.96
CA LEU A 75 -23.78 -7.43 11.17
C LEU A 75 -24.29 -7.83 9.77
N GLU A 76 -25.44 -8.51 9.70
CA GLU A 76 -25.97 -8.97 8.40
C GLU A 76 -26.44 -7.82 7.52
N SER A 77 -27.07 -6.81 8.11
CA SER A 77 -27.54 -5.62 7.40
C SER A 77 -26.37 -4.87 6.78
N LEU A 78 -25.32 -4.60 7.56
CA LEU A 78 -24.11 -3.94 7.09
C LEU A 78 -23.38 -4.78 6.04
N ARG A 79 -23.29 -6.10 6.23
CA ARG A 79 -22.64 -7.02 5.27
C ARG A 79 -23.37 -7.02 3.93
N CYS A 80 -24.70 -7.06 3.95
CA CYS A 80 -25.52 -7.01 2.74
C CYS A 80 -25.33 -5.69 1.98
N LEU A 81 -25.41 -4.56 2.70
CA LEU A 81 -25.19 -3.22 2.12
C LEU A 81 -23.78 -3.07 1.52
N ALA A 82 -22.74 -3.46 2.26
CA ALA A 82 -21.36 -3.39 1.80
C ALA A 82 -21.15 -4.18 0.51
N GLY A 83 -21.60 -5.44 0.47
CA GLY A 83 -21.44 -6.31 -0.68
C GLY A 83 -22.20 -5.82 -1.93
N LEU A 84 -23.40 -5.26 -1.76
CA LEU A 84 -24.17 -4.68 -2.87
C LEU A 84 -23.50 -3.41 -3.40
N LEU A 85 -23.11 -2.50 -2.51
CA LEU A 85 -22.43 -1.27 -2.89
C LEU A 85 -21.12 -1.56 -3.61
N LEU A 86 -20.35 -2.54 -3.14
CA LEU A 86 -19.07 -2.92 -3.75
C LEU A 86 -19.27 -3.39 -5.19
N ARG A 87 -20.30 -4.21 -5.43
CA ARG A 87 -20.66 -4.66 -6.78
C ARG A 87 -21.11 -3.49 -7.65
N LEU A 88 -21.89 -2.55 -7.13
CA LEU A 88 -22.29 -1.36 -7.87
C LEU A 88 -21.08 -0.50 -8.25
N LYS A 89 -20.09 -0.35 -7.35
CA LYS A 89 -18.81 0.30 -7.69
C LYS A 89 -18.06 -0.43 -8.79
N HIS A 90 -17.96 -1.75 -8.73
CA HIS A 90 -17.29 -2.54 -9.77
C HIS A 90 -18.02 -2.45 -11.12
N LEU A 91 -19.36 -2.46 -11.13
CA LEU A 91 -20.14 -2.24 -12.35
C LEU A 91 -19.88 -0.83 -12.91
N PHE A 92 -19.92 0.20 -12.06
CA PHE A 92 -19.59 1.56 -12.47
C PHE A 92 -18.18 1.65 -13.06
N ALA A 93 -17.17 1.09 -12.39
CA ALA A 93 -15.81 1.06 -12.87
C ALA A 93 -15.69 0.38 -14.25
N ARG A 94 -16.31 -0.79 -14.40
CA ARG A 94 -16.35 -1.55 -15.65
C ARG A 94 -16.95 -0.75 -16.80
N PHE A 95 -18.02 -0.01 -16.54
CA PHE A 95 -18.77 0.70 -17.58
C PHE A 95 -18.33 2.13 -17.82
N TYR A 96 -17.62 2.80 -16.91
CA TYR A 96 -17.36 4.24 -17.02
C TYR A 96 -15.90 4.65 -16.76
N LEU A 97 -15.10 3.86 -16.03
CA LEU A 97 -13.71 4.23 -15.73
C LEU A 97 -12.69 3.74 -16.78
N HIS A 98 -13.04 2.75 -17.58
CA HIS A 98 -12.12 2.13 -18.54
C HIS A 98 -12.49 2.40 -20.01
N ILE A 99 -13.34 3.40 -20.25
CA ILE A 99 -13.76 3.82 -21.59
C ILE A 99 -12.76 4.82 -22.18
N PRO A 100 -12.34 4.67 -23.46
CA PRO A 100 -11.53 5.67 -24.15
C PRO A 100 -12.15 7.08 -24.14
N PHE A 101 -11.32 8.13 -24.09
CA PHE A 101 -11.79 9.52 -23.95
C PHE A 101 -12.85 9.94 -25.00
N TYR A 102 -12.73 9.49 -26.24
CA TYR A 102 -13.67 9.83 -27.31
C TYR A 102 -15.03 9.10 -27.19
N GLU A 103 -15.10 7.98 -26.46
CA GLU A 103 -16.33 7.24 -26.19
C GLU A 103 -17.04 7.74 -24.93
N ILE A 104 -16.29 8.27 -23.95
CA ILE A 104 -16.86 8.81 -22.72
C ILE A 104 -17.35 10.26 -22.87
N GLU A 105 -16.75 11.06 -23.76
CA GLU A 105 -17.12 12.47 -24.00
C GLU A 105 -18.65 12.72 -24.10
N PRO A 106 -19.45 11.95 -24.86
CA PRO A 106 -20.89 12.19 -24.94
C PRO A 106 -21.68 11.82 -23.67
N ILE A 107 -21.10 11.03 -22.76
CA ILE A 107 -21.76 10.50 -21.55
C ILE A 107 -21.06 10.96 -20.26
N PHE A 108 -20.06 11.84 -20.37
CA PHE A 108 -19.19 12.23 -19.27
C PHE A 108 -19.97 12.87 -18.12
N ASP A 109 -20.84 13.84 -18.42
CA ASP A 109 -21.65 14.51 -17.39
C ASP A 109 -22.56 13.54 -16.63
N PHE A 110 -23.10 12.53 -17.34
CA PHE A 110 -23.89 11.48 -16.72
C PHE A 110 -23.03 10.58 -15.82
N ALA A 111 -21.85 10.16 -16.29
CA ALA A 111 -20.91 9.37 -15.51
C ALA A 111 -20.46 10.10 -14.23
N VAL A 112 -20.21 11.42 -14.31
CA VAL A 112 -19.87 12.26 -13.16
C VAL A 112 -21.02 12.32 -12.15
N GLN A 113 -22.28 12.48 -12.62
CA GLN A 113 -23.44 12.47 -11.72
C GLN A 113 -23.60 11.12 -11.00
N LEU A 114 -23.41 10.01 -11.72
CA LEU A 114 -23.44 8.66 -11.13
C LEU A 114 -22.30 8.45 -10.13
N ASN A 115 -21.08 8.93 -10.44
CA ASN A 115 -19.94 8.86 -9.53
C ASN A 115 -20.20 9.64 -8.24
N SER A 116 -20.74 10.85 -8.34
CA SER A 116 -21.07 11.67 -7.17
C SER A 116 -22.14 11.02 -6.31
N LYS A 117 -23.16 10.42 -6.95
CA LYS A 117 -24.18 9.64 -6.24
C LYS A 117 -23.57 8.44 -5.51
N LEU A 118 -22.71 7.68 -6.18
CA LEU A 118 -22.01 6.52 -5.61
C LEU A 118 -21.09 6.92 -4.44
N SER A 119 -20.41 8.05 -4.55
CA SER A 119 -19.57 8.66 -3.50
C SER A 119 -20.40 9.04 -2.27
N ASN A 120 -21.56 9.69 -2.48
CA ASN A 120 -22.50 10.04 -1.41
C ASN A 120 -23.05 8.79 -0.70
N LEU A 121 -23.45 7.77 -1.45
CA LEU A 121 -23.93 6.50 -0.90
C LEU A 121 -22.83 5.76 -0.14
N THR A 122 -21.59 5.83 -0.60
CA THR A 122 -20.43 5.30 0.11
C THR A 122 -20.24 6.01 1.44
N THR A 123 -20.19 7.35 1.41
CA THR A 123 -20.02 8.18 2.61
C THR A 123 -21.13 7.92 3.61
N GLU A 124 -22.39 7.86 3.16
CA GLU A 124 -23.54 7.57 4.01
C GLU A 124 -23.41 6.19 4.66
N PHE A 125 -23.04 5.15 3.91
CA PHE A 125 -22.80 3.82 4.46
C PHE A 125 -21.63 3.80 5.45
N THR A 126 -20.48 4.36 5.09
CA THR A 126 -19.26 4.31 5.90
C THR A 126 -19.38 5.16 7.17
N ASP A 127 -19.84 6.39 7.06
CA ASP A 127 -19.78 7.35 8.16
C ASP A 127 -21.01 7.24 9.06
N SER A 128 -22.19 7.06 8.47
CA SER A 128 -23.44 7.09 9.25
C SER A 128 -23.84 5.74 9.85
N MET A 129 -23.37 4.63 9.28
CA MET A 129 -23.75 3.28 9.71
C MET A 129 -22.55 2.45 10.19
N LEU A 130 -21.55 2.25 9.32
CA LEU A 130 -20.45 1.35 9.63
C LEU A 130 -19.54 1.90 10.73
N SER A 131 -19.16 3.18 10.66
CA SER A 131 -18.30 3.82 11.67
C SER A 131 -18.96 3.80 13.05
N VAL A 132 -20.27 4.06 13.13
CA VAL A 132 -21.05 3.98 14.38
C VAL A 132 -20.99 2.58 14.99
N TRP A 133 -21.15 1.55 14.14
CA TRP A 133 -21.08 0.16 14.58
C TRP A 133 -19.67 -0.26 15.04
N LEU A 134 -18.64 0.13 14.28
CA LEU A 134 -17.23 -0.19 14.59
C LEU A 134 -16.73 0.51 15.87
N PHE A 135 -17.16 1.75 16.10
CA PHE A 135 -16.74 2.55 17.24
C PHE A 135 -17.53 2.24 18.52
N SER A 136 -18.69 1.56 18.42
CA SER A 136 -19.51 1.24 19.59
C SER A 136 -18.86 0.20 20.49
N GLU A 137 -18.72 0.54 21.78
CA GLU A 137 -18.26 -0.35 22.84
C GLU A 137 -19.28 -1.45 23.18
N ASP A 138 -20.55 -1.26 22.83
CA ASP A 138 -21.67 -2.15 23.16
C ASP A 138 -21.65 -3.47 22.37
N SER A 139 -20.85 -3.55 21.31
CA SER A 139 -20.68 -4.76 20.51
C SER A 139 -19.87 -5.81 21.28
N SER A 140 -20.51 -6.94 21.59
CA SER A 140 -19.93 -8.05 22.33
C SER A 140 -19.05 -8.89 21.42
N LEU A 141 -17.74 -8.80 21.64
CA LEU A 141 -16.78 -9.60 20.88
C LEU A 141 -16.96 -11.11 21.08
N GLN A 142 -17.62 -11.52 22.18
CA GLN A 142 -17.92 -12.93 22.45
C GLN A 142 -18.75 -13.58 21.34
N LEU A 143 -19.60 -12.84 20.63
CA LEU A 143 -20.38 -13.39 19.50
C LEU A 143 -19.48 -13.92 18.38
N TYR A 144 -18.33 -13.28 18.16
CA TYR A 144 -17.36 -13.72 17.16
C TYR A 144 -16.55 -14.95 17.61
N SER A 145 -16.90 -15.58 18.74
CA SER A 145 -16.47 -16.94 19.08
C SER A 145 -16.97 -18.01 18.15
N ASN A 146 -18.14 -17.81 17.56
CA ASN A 146 -18.65 -18.71 16.57
C ASN A 146 -17.93 -18.47 15.23
N SER A 147 -17.33 -19.52 14.66
CA SER A 147 -16.61 -19.42 13.39
C SER A 147 -17.47 -18.93 12.23
N LYS A 148 -18.77 -19.28 12.19
CA LYS A 148 -19.71 -18.83 11.15
C LYS A 148 -19.97 -17.33 11.27
N ILE A 149 -20.19 -16.82 12.48
CA ILE A 149 -20.40 -15.38 12.73
C ILE A 149 -19.11 -14.61 12.44
N ASN A 150 -17.96 -15.14 12.89
CA ASN A 150 -16.66 -14.55 12.63
C ASN A 150 -16.40 -14.43 11.12
N GLN A 151 -16.67 -15.48 10.33
CA GLN A 151 -16.51 -15.44 8.89
C GLN A 151 -17.35 -14.32 8.24
N ARG A 152 -18.57 -14.07 8.73
CA ARG A 152 -19.42 -12.98 8.25
C ARG A 152 -18.90 -11.60 8.65
N LEU A 153 -18.31 -11.47 9.85
CA LEU A 153 -17.54 -10.30 10.25
C LEU A 153 -16.35 -10.07 9.30
N LEU A 154 -15.57 -11.12 8.99
CA LEU A 154 -14.46 -11.01 8.05
C LEU A 154 -14.97 -10.45 6.72
N TYR A 155 -16.03 -11.04 6.14
CA TYR A 155 -16.58 -10.58 4.86
C TYR A 155 -17.03 -9.12 4.89
N LEU A 156 -17.74 -8.69 5.94
CA LEU A 156 -18.12 -7.28 6.09
C LEU A 156 -16.89 -6.37 6.07
N LEU A 157 -15.87 -6.68 6.88
CA LEU A 157 -14.69 -5.84 6.97
C LEU A 157 -13.91 -5.82 5.66
N PHE A 158 -13.77 -6.97 4.99
CA PHE A 158 -13.15 -7.06 3.67
C PHE A 158 -13.89 -6.23 2.63
N ASP A 159 -15.20 -6.39 2.51
CA ASP A 159 -16.01 -5.63 1.54
C ASP A 159 -15.95 -4.13 1.85
N ALA A 160 -16.02 -3.75 3.13
CA ALA A 160 -15.91 -2.36 3.57
C ALA A 160 -14.54 -1.75 3.25
N MET A 161 -13.45 -2.49 3.44
CA MET A 161 -12.11 -2.04 3.09
C MET A 161 -11.88 -2.00 1.58
N GLU A 162 -12.42 -2.98 0.84
CA GLU A 162 -12.34 -3.01 -0.62
C GLU A 162 -13.11 -1.82 -1.23
N LEU A 163 -14.29 -1.50 -0.69
CA LEU A 163 -15.09 -0.33 -1.06
C LEU A 163 -14.31 0.98 -1.04
N LEU A 164 -13.36 1.11 -0.10
CA LEU A 164 -12.51 2.28 -0.01
C LEU A 164 -11.48 2.33 -1.14
N ILE A 165 -10.95 1.19 -1.60
CA ILE A 165 -9.86 1.15 -2.58
C ILE A 165 -10.32 0.94 -4.03
N VAL A 166 -11.61 0.68 -4.28
CA VAL A 166 -12.14 0.70 -5.65
C VAL A 166 -11.96 2.10 -6.24
N ASP A 167 -11.48 2.14 -7.49
CA ASP A 167 -11.25 3.37 -8.22
C ASP A 167 -12.55 4.12 -8.51
N GLU A 168 -12.47 5.44 -8.56
CA GLU A 168 -13.57 6.37 -8.79
C GLU A 168 -13.08 7.46 -9.74
N MET A 169 -13.99 8.20 -10.38
CA MET A 169 -13.60 9.36 -11.18
C MET A 169 -12.93 10.39 -10.27
N GLU A 170 -11.97 11.15 -10.80
CA GLU A 170 -11.38 12.26 -10.07
C GLU A 170 -12.46 13.34 -9.87
N GLU A 171 -12.91 13.52 -8.63
CA GLU A 171 -13.77 14.62 -8.21
C GLU A 171 -12.93 15.68 -7.49
N ASP A 172 -13.25 16.96 -7.71
CA ASP A 172 -12.61 18.09 -7.01
C ASP A 172 -12.94 18.10 -5.49
N SER A 173 -14.01 17.40 -5.08
CA SER A 173 -14.36 17.18 -3.67
C SER A 173 -13.61 15.97 -3.11
N GLY A 174 -12.64 16.25 -2.24
CA GLY A 174 -11.85 15.21 -1.58
C GLY A 174 -12.72 14.30 -0.69
N PHE A 175 -12.95 13.07 -1.14
CA PHE A 175 -13.42 11.98 -0.28
C PHE A 175 -12.42 11.79 0.88
N SER A 176 -12.86 12.01 2.12
CA SER A 176 -12.06 11.73 3.31
C SER A 176 -12.44 10.35 3.85
N CYS A 177 -11.45 9.44 3.91
CA CYS A 177 -11.60 8.14 4.55
C CYS A 177 -11.27 8.16 6.04
N ASP A 178 -10.97 9.33 6.61
CA ASP A 178 -10.32 9.40 7.91
C ASP A 178 -11.21 8.84 9.02
N SER A 179 -12.52 9.18 9.00
CA SER A 179 -13.49 8.72 9.98
C SER A 179 -13.61 7.19 10.03
N ILE A 180 -13.79 6.57 8.86
CA ILE A 180 -13.96 5.12 8.76
C ILE A 180 -12.66 4.37 9.07
N LEU A 181 -11.50 4.87 8.63
CA LEU A 181 -10.21 4.24 8.92
C LEU A 181 -9.87 4.29 10.42
N ASN A 182 -10.17 5.40 11.10
CA ASN A 182 -10.05 5.50 12.56
C ASN A 182 -11.00 4.53 13.27
N SER A 183 -12.25 4.42 12.80
CA SER A 183 -13.23 3.48 13.36
C SER A 183 -12.81 2.01 13.17
N MET A 184 -12.28 1.67 12.00
CA MET A 184 -11.70 0.35 11.71
C MET A 184 -10.48 0.07 12.60
N GLN A 185 -9.57 1.04 12.77
CA GLN A 185 -8.41 0.90 13.65
C GLN A 185 -8.85 0.59 15.08
N PHE A 186 -9.79 1.37 15.61
CA PHE A 186 -10.34 1.18 16.96
C PHE A 186 -10.95 -0.22 17.13
N PHE A 187 -11.80 -0.64 16.19
CA PHE A 187 -12.41 -1.96 16.20
C PHE A 187 -11.34 -3.07 16.18
N LEU A 188 -10.37 -2.99 15.26
CA LEU A 188 -9.31 -3.99 15.11
C LEU A 188 -8.41 -4.07 16.34
N GLN A 189 -8.14 -2.96 17.00
CA GLN A 189 -7.37 -2.93 18.24
C GLN A 189 -8.11 -3.69 19.35
N ARG A 190 -9.41 -3.42 19.52
CA ARG A 190 -10.26 -4.10 20.50
C ARG A 190 -10.41 -5.59 20.17
N TYR A 191 -10.68 -5.91 18.90
CA TYR A 191 -10.84 -7.28 18.40
C TYR A 191 -9.57 -8.11 18.58
N SER A 192 -8.41 -7.55 18.23
CA SER A 192 -7.13 -8.25 18.37
C SER A 192 -6.73 -8.43 19.83
N SER A 193 -6.97 -7.42 20.68
CA SER A 193 -6.74 -7.52 22.12
C SER A 193 -7.55 -8.65 22.75
N TRP A 194 -8.83 -8.75 22.37
CA TRP A 194 -9.69 -9.84 22.81
C TRP A 194 -9.22 -11.20 22.28
N CYS A 195 -8.79 -11.30 21.01
CA CYS A 195 -8.23 -12.53 20.46
C CYS A 195 -7.00 -13.01 21.23
N ILE A 196 -6.11 -12.08 21.63
CA ILE A 196 -4.94 -12.38 22.46
C ILE A 196 -5.37 -12.88 23.85
N GLN A 197 -6.31 -12.19 24.51
CA GLN A 197 -6.80 -12.54 25.84
C GLN A 197 -7.43 -13.95 25.88
N GLU A 198 -8.22 -14.28 24.85
CA GLU A 198 -8.88 -15.57 24.69
C GLU A 198 -7.98 -16.65 24.07
N LYS A 199 -6.69 -16.35 23.84
CA LYS A 199 -5.71 -17.26 23.22
C LYS A 199 -6.20 -17.88 21.91
N ARG A 200 -6.82 -17.06 21.08
CA ARG A 200 -7.35 -17.46 19.78
C ARG A 200 -6.26 -17.73 18.78
N ASN A 201 -6.65 -18.42 17.71
CA ASN A 201 -5.76 -18.68 16.60
C ASN A 201 -5.41 -17.36 15.89
N PRO A 202 -4.12 -16.99 15.78
CA PRO A 202 -3.71 -15.79 15.05
C PRO A 202 -4.16 -15.79 13.58
N ALA A 203 -4.43 -16.97 13.00
CA ALA A 203 -4.96 -17.13 11.65
C ALA A 203 -6.30 -16.43 11.44
N ASP A 204 -7.11 -16.29 12.48
CA ASP A 204 -8.45 -15.68 12.39
C ASP A 204 -8.38 -14.16 12.19
N CYS A 205 -7.27 -13.53 12.57
CA CYS A 205 -7.07 -12.08 12.48
C CYS A 205 -6.20 -11.68 11.29
N LEU A 206 -5.30 -12.56 10.84
CA LEU A 206 -4.28 -12.24 9.85
C LEU A 206 -4.84 -11.65 8.54
N PRO A 207 -5.90 -12.20 7.92
CA PRO A 207 -6.41 -11.67 6.66
C PRO A 207 -6.93 -10.24 6.80
N ILE A 208 -7.66 -9.94 7.89
CA ILE A 208 -8.19 -8.58 8.12
C ILE A 208 -7.05 -7.60 8.41
N LEU A 209 -6.09 -7.97 9.27
CA LEU A 209 -4.93 -7.13 9.56
C LEU A 209 -4.13 -6.83 8.29
N THR A 210 -4.01 -7.82 7.41
CA THR A 210 -3.36 -7.69 6.11
C THR A 210 -4.10 -6.70 5.21
N GLN A 211 -5.41 -6.87 5.05
CA GLN A 211 -6.22 -5.95 4.24
C GLN A 211 -6.21 -4.53 4.82
N PHE A 212 -6.29 -4.38 6.14
CA PHE A 212 -6.20 -3.09 6.80
C PHE A 212 -4.85 -2.41 6.55
N SER A 213 -3.75 -3.16 6.69
CA SER A 213 -2.40 -2.64 6.40
C SER A 213 -2.26 -2.18 4.94
N LYS A 214 -2.87 -2.90 3.99
CA LYS A 214 -2.92 -2.51 2.58
C LYS A 214 -3.67 -1.20 2.38
N VAL A 215 -4.90 -1.10 2.91
CA VAL A 215 -5.73 0.10 2.77
C VAL A 215 -5.03 1.32 3.37
N VAL A 216 -4.57 1.20 4.62
CA VAL A 216 -3.89 2.31 5.30
C VAL A 216 -2.65 2.77 4.55
N TYR A 217 -1.87 1.84 4.00
CA TYR A 217 -0.71 2.18 3.18
C TYR A 217 -1.10 2.96 1.92
N LEU A 218 -2.11 2.48 1.20
CA LEU A 218 -2.61 3.08 -0.04
C LEU A 218 -3.09 4.53 0.18
N PHE A 219 -3.78 4.79 1.30
CA PHE A 219 -4.24 6.12 1.70
C PHE A 219 -3.14 6.99 2.35
N GLY A 220 -1.96 6.43 2.64
CA GLY A 220 -0.85 7.17 3.26
C GLY A 220 -1.04 7.45 4.75
N GLU A 221 -1.95 6.75 5.43
CA GLU A 221 -2.33 6.97 6.83
C GLU A 221 -1.60 6.00 7.80
N SER A 222 -0.33 5.67 7.51
CA SER A 222 0.43 4.61 8.20
C SER A 222 0.50 4.75 9.73
N THR A 223 0.26 5.94 10.28
CA THR A 223 0.14 6.21 11.72
C THR A 223 -0.96 5.38 12.40
N LEU A 224 -2.01 5.00 11.67
CA LEU A 224 -3.09 4.14 12.18
C LEU A 224 -2.63 2.72 12.51
N LEU A 225 -1.46 2.28 12.01
CA LEU A 225 -0.91 0.98 12.44
C LEU A 225 -0.25 1.03 13.82
N ILE A 226 0.17 2.20 14.32
CA ILE A 226 0.96 2.30 15.56
C ILE A 226 0.28 1.58 16.75
N PRO A 227 -1.01 1.82 17.05
CA PRO A 227 -1.67 1.14 18.17
C PRO A 227 -1.72 -0.39 18.01
N LEU A 228 -1.75 -0.90 16.78
CA LEU A 228 -1.73 -2.33 16.49
C LEU A 228 -0.32 -2.91 16.59
N LEU A 229 0.71 -2.16 16.16
CA LEU A 229 2.11 -2.53 16.35
C LEU A 229 2.44 -2.69 17.84
N ASP A 230 1.93 -1.81 18.70
CA ASP A 230 2.15 -1.86 20.14
C ASP A 230 1.47 -3.07 20.82
N LEU A 231 0.45 -3.66 20.19
CA LEU A 231 -0.15 -4.94 20.61
C LEU A 231 0.62 -6.18 20.13
N ASN A 232 1.70 -6.01 19.35
CA ASN A 232 2.47 -7.09 18.71
C ASN A 232 1.62 -8.02 17.81
N VAL A 233 0.53 -7.51 17.21
CA VAL A 233 -0.30 -8.31 16.27
C VAL A 233 0.28 -8.36 14.86
N PHE A 234 1.31 -7.54 14.60
CA PHE A 234 2.17 -7.60 13.43
C PHE A 234 3.55 -8.07 13.88
N ASP A 235 3.64 -9.25 14.48
CA ASP A 235 4.92 -9.92 14.72
C ASP A 235 5.30 -10.72 13.46
N PRO A 236 6.55 -10.62 12.96
CA PRO A 236 6.97 -11.33 11.75
C PRO A 236 6.89 -12.86 11.88
N GLU A 237 6.86 -13.41 13.09
CA GLU A 237 6.72 -14.85 13.32
C GLU A 237 5.27 -15.35 13.18
N ILE A 238 4.26 -14.48 13.14
CA ILE A 238 2.84 -14.89 13.14
C ILE A 238 2.49 -15.85 11.99
N PRO A 239 2.80 -15.54 10.71
CA PRO A 239 2.51 -16.47 9.62
C PRO A 239 3.19 -17.83 9.81
N MET A 240 4.42 -17.85 10.34
CA MET A 240 5.16 -19.08 10.61
C MET A 240 4.52 -19.89 11.75
N ASN A 241 4.11 -19.22 12.83
CA ASN A 241 3.44 -19.84 13.96
C ASN A 241 2.11 -20.49 13.54
N ILE A 242 1.36 -19.86 12.62
CA ILE A 242 0.14 -20.43 12.05
C ILE A 242 0.44 -21.72 11.27
N ILE A 243 1.47 -21.69 10.41
CA ILE A 243 1.89 -22.85 9.61
C ILE A 243 2.32 -24.02 10.52
N LEU A 244 3.13 -23.74 11.55
CA LEU A 244 3.61 -24.74 12.51
C LEU A 244 2.48 -25.40 13.31
N GLN A 245 1.34 -24.73 13.45
CA GLN A 245 0.14 -25.25 14.11
C GLN A 245 -0.77 -26.05 13.17
N ASN A 246 -0.34 -26.34 11.94
CA ASN A 246 -1.11 -27.04 10.90
C ASN A 246 -2.42 -26.35 10.52
N ASN A 247 -2.49 -25.03 10.66
CA ASN A 247 -3.65 -24.26 10.23
C ASN A 247 -3.51 -23.86 8.75
N PRO A 248 -4.59 -23.95 7.96
CA PRO A 248 -4.57 -23.49 6.57
C PRO A 248 -4.37 -21.97 6.54
N ILE A 249 -3.46 -21.51 5.68
CA ILE A 249 -3.18 -20.10 5.46
C ILE A 249 -3.06 -19.83 3.96
N ASN A 250 -3.69 -18.76 3.49
CA ASN A 250 -3.56 -18.35 2.10
C ASN A 250 -2.17 -17.71 1.90
N PHE A 251 -1.40 -18.23 0.95
CA PHE A 251 -0.06 -17.73 0.67
C PHE A 251 -0.06 -16.26 0.18
N VAL A 252 -1.12 -15.83 -0.51
CA VAL A 252 -1.29 -14.43 -0.92
C VAL A 252 -1.41 -13.51 0.30
N ASP A 253 -2.14 -13.95 1.34
CA ASP A 253 -2.27 -13.19 2.58
C ASP A 253 -0.93 -13.08 3.31
N VAL A 254 -0.11 -14.13 3.27
CA VAL A 254 1.26 -14.11 3.85
C VAL A 254 2.13 -13.08 3.13
N ILE A 255 2.17 -13.11 1.80
CA ILE A 255 2.94 -12.13 1.01
C ILE A 255 2.46 -10.71 1.30
N ASN A 256 1.15 -10.48 1.26
CA ASN A 256 0.57 -9.17 1.48
C ASN A 256 0.77 -8.68 2.92
N PHE A 257 0.71 -9.58 3.91
CA PHE A 257 1.02 -9.27 5.31
C PHE A 257 2.42 -8.70 5.41
N TYR A 258 3.43 -9.42 4.92
CA TYR A 258 4.79 -8.93 5.02
C TYR A 258 5.00 -7.64 4.21
N ARG A 259 4.43 -7.58 2.99
CA ARG A 259 4.58 -6.45 2.05
C ARG A 259 4.00 -5.17 2.62
N PHE A 260 2.73 -5.15 2.98
CA PHE A 260 2.07 -3.94 3.44
C PHE A 260 2.50 -3.55 4.85
N THR A 261 2.89 -4.51 5.70
CA THR A 261 3.53 -4.19 6.99
C THR A 261 4.88 -3.49 6.77
N ALA A 262 5.76 -4.06 5.95
CA ALA A 262 7.03 -3.42 5.58
C ALA A 262 6.83 -2.02 5.02
N PHE A 263 5.87 -1.87 4.12
CA PHE A 263 5.65 -0.62 3.43
C PHE A 263 5.16 0.49 4.37
N ASN A 264 4.23 0.16 5.27
CA ASN A 264 3.82 1.09 6.32
C ASN A 264 4.98 1.43 7.28
N LEU A 265 5.83 0.46 7.65
CA LEU A 265 6.98 0.72 8.52
C LEU A 265 8.00 1.67 7.87
N VAL A 266 8.26 1.54 6.57
CA VAL A 266 9.10 2.49 5.83
C VAL A 266 8.46 3.88 5.83
N THR A 267 7.16 4.01 5.60
CA THR A 267 6.45 5.30 5.68
C THR A 267 6.52 5.88 7.10
N LEU A 268 6.29 5.08 8.13
CA LEU A 268 6.38 5.49 9.55
C LEU A 268 7.80 5.89 9.95
N SER A 269 8.83 5.35 9.27
CA SER A 269 10.20 5.75 9.52
C SER A 269 10.50 7.20 9.11
N LEU A 270 9.61 7.82 8.32
CA LEU A 270 9.73 9.17 7.80
C LEU A 270 8.71 10.08 8.51
N GLU A 271 9.04 10.58 9.69
CA GLU A 271 8.21 11.60 10.34
C GLU A 271 8.26 12.89 9.52
N THR A 272 7.11 13.50 9.22
CA THR A 272 7.07 14.66 8.31
C THR A 272 7.34 15.98 9.03
N ASN A 273 7.20 16.07 10.36
CA ASN A 273 7.38 17.32 11.09
C ASN A 273 7.78 17.13 12.58
N PRO A 274 9.05 17.38 12.95
CA PRO A 274 10.20 17.62 12.06
C PRO A 274 10.57 16.35 11.29
N GLY A 275 11.13 16.52 10.08
CA GLY A 275 11.74 15.44 9.28
C GLY A 275 12.73 14.64 10.12
N LYS A 276 12.30 13.52 10.71
CA LYS A 276 13.12 12.68 11.60
C LYS A 276 12.99 11.23 11.16
N ILE A 277 14.14 10.58 11.01
CA ILE A 277 14.21 9.15 10.70
C ILE A 277 14.06 8.36 11.99
N ASN A 278 13.04 7.51 12.04
CA ASN A 278 12.79 6.65 13.18
C ASN A 278 13.47 5.27 12.99
N ASP A 279 14.61 5.08 13.65
CA ASP A 279 15.42 3.87 13.56
C ASP A 279 14.71 2.59 14.04
N LYS A 280 13.68 2.71 14.91
CA LYS A 280 12.88 1.55 15.34
C LYS A 280 12.17 0.95 14.13
N TYR A 281 11.53 1.79 13.32
CA TYR A 281 10.73 1.33 12.18
C TYR A 281 11.59 0.93 10.99
N THR A 282 12.74 1.56 10.75
CA THR A 282 13.66 1.12 9.68
C THR A 282 14.22 -0.28 9.94
N LYS A 283 14.63 -0.57 11.19
CA LYS A 283 15.09 -1.89 11.62
C LYS A 283 14.00 -2.95 11.48
N LEU A 284 12.78 -2.65 11.91
CA LEU A 284 11.64 -3.57 11.76
C LEU A 284 11.34 -3.81 10.27
N ALA A 285 11.22 -2.75 9.47
CA ALA A 285 10.97 -2.87 8.03
C ALA A 285 12.01 -3.75 7.32
N ASP A 286 13.29 -3.66 7.71
CA ASP A 286 14.37 -4.47 7.14
C ASP A 286 14.14 -5.98 7.33
N ILE A 287 13.62 -6.41 8.48
CA ILE A 287 13.27 -7.81 8.74
C ILE A 287 12.20 -8.28 7.75
N TYR A 288 11.11 -7.53 7.63
CA TYR A 288 9.98 -7.86 6.76
C TYR A 288 10.39 -7.90 5.28
N LEU A 289 11.15 -6.89 4.83
CA LEU A 289 11.63 -6.80 3.45
C LEU A 289 12.57 -7.95 3.10
N LYS A 290 13.46 -8.35 4.02
CA LYS A 290 14.35 -9.49 3.81
C LYS A 290 13.60 -10.82 3.77
N ILE A 291 12.56 -11.00 4.58
CA ILE A 291 11.68 -12.18 4.49
C ILE A 291 11.04 -12.22 3.10
N LEU A 292 10.45 -11.10 2.65
CA LEU A 292 9.81 -11.01 1.33
C LEU A 292 10.75 -11.35 0.18
N LEU A 293 11.93 -10.72 0.15
CA LEU A 293 12.89 -10.89 -0.94
C LEU A 293 13.47 -12.31 -1.01
N ASN A 294 13.37 -13.08 0.07
CA ASN A 294 13.78 -14.48 0.12
C ASN A 294 12.66 -15.46 -0.31
N PHE A 295 11.43 -15.01 -0.55
CA PHE A 295 10.41 -15.88 -1.13
C PHE A 295 10.85 -16.33 -2.54
N PRO A 296 10.79 -17.63 -2.86
CA PRO A 296 11.28 -18.14 -4.16
C PRO A 296 10.63 -17.47 -5.37
N ASN A 297 9.32 -17.18 -5.29
CA ASN A 297 8.54 -16.51 -6.33
C ASN A 297 8.81 -15.00 -6.44
N LEU A 298 9.52 -14.40 -5.48
CA LEU A 298 9.93 -12.99 -5.50
C LEU A 298 11.42 -12.81 -5.84
N ASN A 299 12.15 -13.91 -6.03
CA ASN A 299 13.55 -13.87 -6.42
C ASN A 299 13.70 -13.22 -7.81
N LEU A 300 14.70 -12.36 -7.97
CA LEU A 300 15.01 -11.68 -9.23
C LEU A 300 15.17 -12.65 -10.42
N ASN A 301 15.64 -13.89 -10.17
CA ASN A 301 15.76 -14.91 -11.20
C ASN A 301 14.40 -15.29 -11.81
N ALA A 302 13.33 -15.31 -11.01
CA ALA A 302 11.98 -15.56 -11.51
C ALA A 302 11.52 -14.47 -12.50
N TYR A 303 12.01 -13.24 -12.33
CA TYR A 303 11.70 -12.10 -13.19
C TYR A 303 12.76 -11.85 -14.28
N ALA A 304 13.85 -12.63 -14.29
CA ALA A 304 14.91 -12.50 -15.28
C ALA A 304 14.45 -12.94 -16.68
N ASP A 305 13.58 -13.96 -16.75
CA ASP A 305 13.05 -14.58 -17.99
C ASP A 305 11.83 -13.87 -18.59
N VAL A 306 11.21 -12.92 -17.88
CA VAL A 306 10.20 -12.00 -18.48
C VAL A 306 10.87 -11.09 -19.54
N ARG A 307 12.20 -11.05 -19.53
CA ARG A 307 13.03 -10.57 -20.63
C ARG A 307 13.22 -11.74 -21.59
N LEU A 308 12.63 -11.72 -22.79
CA LEU A 308 13.27 -12.09 -24.09
C LEU A 308 12.30 -12.40 -25.25
N GLU A 309 10.98 -12.49 -25.09
CA GLU A 309 10.15 -12.99 -26.21
C GLU A 309 9.51 -11.94 -27.14
N HIS A 310 9.54 -10.64 -26.85
CA HIS A 310 8.85 -9.65 -27.71
C HIS A 310 9.79 -8.61 -28.36
N GLY A 311 11.10 -8.83 -28.31
CA GLY A 311 12.09 -7.94 -28.91
C GLY A 311 12.50 -8.25 -30.35
N ASP A 312 12.42 -9.51 -30.81
CA ASP A 312 13.11 -9.88 -32.08
C ASP A 312 12.49 -11.03 -32.91
N MET A 313 11.26 -11.49 -32.64
CA MET A 313 10.63 -12.56 -33.43
C MET A 313 9.30 -12.13 -34.07
N ARG A 314 9.35 -11.12 -34.95
CA ARG A 314 8.41 -11.04 -36.10
C ARG A 314 8.82 -12.01 -37.21
N ARG A 315 9.11 -13.27 -36.86
CA ARG A 315 9.31 -14.36 -37.82
C ARG A 315 8.50 -15.56 -37.35
N PHE A 316 7.34 -15.71 -37.96
CA PHE A 316 6.62 -16.98 -38.17
C PHE A 316 6.68 -17.98 -36.99
N ALA A 317 5.85 -17.77 -35.97
CA ALA A 317 5.47 -18.86 -35.08
C ALA A 317 4.18 -19.53 -35.63
N PRO A 318 4.15 -20.87 -35.80
CA PRO A 318 2.95 -21.59 -36.23
C PRO A 318 1.92 -21.62 -35.09
N GLN A 319 0.66 -21.83 -35.48
CA GLN A 319 -0.52 -21.91 -34.61
C GLN A 319 -0.30 -22.87 -33.42
N GLY A 320 -0.07 -22.30 -32.24
CA GLY A 320 0.05 -22.98 -30.96
C GLY A 320 0.29 -21.92 -29.90
N GLY A 321 -0.76 -21.53 -29.18
CA GLY A 321 -0.77 -20.38 -28.28
C GLY A 321 0.38 -20.41 -27.27
N VAL A 322 1.25 -19.40 -27.34
CA VAL A 322 2.20 -19.11 -26.27
C VAL A 322 1.35 -18.58 -25.11
N ARG A 323 1.14 -19.41 -24.09
CA ARG A 323 0.56 -18.98 -22.81
C ARG A 323 1.41 -17.82 -22.28
N ASP A 324 0.80 -16.69 -21.97
CA ASP A 324 1.53 -15.56 -21.40
C ASP A 324 2.03 -15.95 -20.00
N LYS A 325 3.34 -16.18 -19.85
CA LYS A 325 3.98 -16.54 -18.58
C LYS A 325 3.77 -15.47 -17.48
N ARG A 326 3.25 -14.29 -17.82
CA ARG A 326 2.84 -13.25 -16.86
C ARG A 326 1.72 -13.71 -15.92
N GLU A 327 0.86 -14.63 -16.37
CA GLU A 327 -0.24 -15.18 -15.55
C GLU A 327 0.23 -16.18 -14.47
N ASP A 328 1.49 -16.64 -14.54
CA ASP A 328 2.06 -17.60 -13.58
C ASP A 328 2.68 -16.93 -12.34
N PHE A 329 2.78 -15.59 -12.30
CA PHE A 329 3.38 -14.88 -11.17
C PHE A 329 2.32 -14.46 -10.14
N ILE A 330 2.52 -14.90 -8.89
CA ILE A 330 1.70 -14.50 -7.73
C ILE A 330 1.80 -12.98 -7.46
N VAL A 331 2.92 -12.36 -7.82
CA VAL A 331 3.16 -10.92 -7.71
C VAL A 331 3.60 -10.37 -9.05
N SER A 332 2.88 -9.37 -9.54
CA SER A 332 3.12 -8.77 -10.85
C SER A 332 4.42 -7.95 -10.89
N VAL A 333 4.90 -7.63 -12.11
CA VAL A 333 6.13 -6.82 -12.28
C VAL A 333 6.04 -5.45 -11.60
N PRO A 334 4.94 -4.67 -11.72
CA PRO A 334 4.81 -3.39 -11.02
C PRO A 334 4.88 -3.53 -9.49
N GLU A 335 4.25 -4.57 -8.94
CA GLU A 335 4.31 -4.84 -7.51
C GLU A 335 5.71 -5.26 -7.05
N ARG A 336 6.45 -5.98 -7.90
CA ARG A 336 7.85 -6.33 -7.64
C ARG A 336 8.79 -5.12 -7.72
N GLN A 337 8.52 -4.18 -8.63
CA GLN A 337 9.22 -2.88 -8.71
C GLN A 337 8.99 -2.06 -7.43
N GLU A 338 7.76 -2.07 -6.92
CA GLU A 338 7.41 -1.43 -5.66
C GLU A 338 8.22 -1.99 -4.49
N LEU A 339 8.30 -3.32 -4.39
CA LEU A 339 9.12 -4.00 -3.38
C LEU A 339 10.60 -3.58 -3.47
N SER A 340 11.17 -3.54 -4.68
CA SER A 340 12.55 -3.09 -4.88
C SER A 340 12.75 -1.65 -4.40
N LEU A 341 11.83 -0.74 -4.77
CA LEU A 341 11.92 0.67 -4.37
C LEU A 341 11.88 0.80 -2.84
N MET A 342 10.95 0.13 -2.18
CA MET A 342 10.82 0.18 -0.72
C MET A 342 12.04 -0.41 -0.01
N TYR A 343 12.64 -1.47 -0.54
CA TYR A 343 13.89 -2.03 -0.03
C TYR A 343 15.08 -1.08 -0.19
N ILE A 344 15.20 -0.42 -1.36
CA ILE A 344 16.26 0.57 -1.63
C ILE A 344 16.12 1.75 -0.66
N LEU A 345 14.91 2.31 -0.52
CA LEU A 345 14.64 3.42 0.40
C LEU A 345 14.97 3.03 1.85
N ASN A 346 14.48 1.88 2.32
CA ASN A 346 14.77 1.43 3.68
C ASN A 346 16.26 1.21 3.94
N SER A 347 16.98 0.64 2.96
CA SER A 347 18.43 0.42 3.05
C SER A 347 19.20 1.74 3.22
N LEU A 348 18.75 2.80 2.54
CA LEU A 348 19.36 4.13 2.61
C LEU A 348 18.97 4.86 3.91
N LEU A 349 17.73 4.73 4.37
CA LEU A 349 17.28 5.31 5.65
C LEU A 349 17.96 4.64 6.86
N SER A 350 18.34 3.37 6.72
CA SER A 350 19.04 2.59 7.75
C SER A 350 20.54 2.88 7.84
N LEU A 351 21.08 3.81 7.04
CA LEU A 351 22.50 4.12 7.07
C LEU A 351 22.93 4.72 8.42
N THR A 352 24.07 4.25 8.91
CA THR A 352 24.69 4.73 10.16
C THR A 352 26.11 5.27 9.94
N SER A 353 26.69 5.09 8.75
CA SER A 353 28.02 5.58 8.41
C SER A 353 28.17 5.68 6.89
N LEU A 354 29.08 6.53 6.41
CA LEU A 354 29.40 6.63 4.98
C LEU A 354 30.04 5.36 4.43
N VAL A 355 30.81 4.63 5.24
CA VAL A 355 31.41 3.34 4.83
C VAL A 355 30.31 2.36 4.39
N LYS A 356 29.21 2.27 5.14
CA LYS A 356 28.06 1.42 4.78
C LYS A 356 27.35 1.86 3.49
N PHE A 357 27.43 3.14 3.14
CA PHE A 357 26.91 3.65 1.86
C PHE A 357 27.80 3.27 0.69
N ILE A 358 29.13 3.29 0.87
CA ILE A 358 30.09 2.87 -0.16
C ILE A 358 30.04 1.34 -0.35
N GLU A 359 29.94 0.60 0.75
CA GLU A 359 29.95 -0.86 0.81
C GLU A 359 28.53 -1.45 0.89
N LEU A 360 27.59 -0.92 0.10
CA LEU A 360 26.22 -1.43 0.09
C LEU A 360 26.16 -2.92 -0.30
N PRO A 361 25.29 -3.72 0.35
CA PRO A 361 25.20 -5.16 0.12
C PRO A 361 24.95 -5.53 -1.35
N PRO A 362 25.41 -6.71 -1.82
CA PRO A 362 25.14 -7.18 -3.17
C PRO A 362 23.65 -7.20 -3.54
N LEU A 363 22.80 -7.57 -2.58
CA LEU A 363 21.35 -7.57 -2.75
C LEU A 363 20.79 -6.17 -3.08
N TYR A 364 21.30 -5.12 -2.44
CA TYR A 364 20.92 -3.75 -2.76
C TYR A 364 21.24 -3.41 -4.22
N LYS A 365 22.46 -3.74 -4.67
CA LYS A 365 22.90 -3.45 -6.04
C LYS A 365 22.08 -4.23 -7.08
N SER A 366 21.71 -5.49 -6.78
CA SER A 366 20.86 -6.27 -7.67
C SER A 366 19.43 -5.72 -7.75
N GLU A 367 18.84 -5.31 -6.62
CA GLU A 367 17.51 -4.69 -6.59
C GLU A 367 17.49 -3.34 -7.32
N LEU A 368 18.51 -2.50 -7.13
CA LEU A 368 18.66 -1.23 -7.83
C LEU A 368 18.76 -1.43 -9.35
N SER A 369 19.60 -2.38 -9.79
CA SER A 369 19.75 -2.71 -11.20
C SER A 369 18.46 -3.27 -11.80
N PHE A 370 17.75 -4.13 -11.07
CA PHE A 370 16.46 -4.64 -11.48
C PHE A 370 15.42 -3.53 -11.65
N LEU A 371 15.29 -2.63 -10.67
CA LEU A 371 14.30 -1.55 -10.69
C LEU A 371 14.54 -0.62 -11.89
N VAL A 372 15.78 -0.16 -12.08
CA VAL A 372 16.13 0.71 -13.23
C VAL A 372 15.76 0.03 -14.54
N LYS A 373 16.23 -1.21 -14.76
CA LYS A 373 16.03 -1.89 -16.04
C LYS A 373 14.57 -2.27 -16.28
N SER A 374 13.86 -2.75 -15.27
CA SER A 374 12.45 -3.15 -15.42
C SER A 374 11.55 -1.95 -15.64
N LEU A 375 11.73 -0.86 -14.87
CA LEU A 375 10.91 0.34 -15.01
C LEU A 375 11.19 1.05 -16.33
N SER A 376 12.46 1.18 -16.75
CA SER A 376 12.79 1.71 -18.08
C SER A 376 12.13 0.92 -19.21
N ASN A 377 12.14 -0.41 -19.13
CA ASN A 377 11.48 -1.25 -20.13
C ASN A 377 9.96 -1.06 -20.15
N SER A 378 9.32 -0.99 -18.97
CA SER A 378 7.88 -0.71 -18.87
C SER A 378 7.53 0.64 -19.51
N LEU A 379 8.33 1.68 -19.23
CA LEU A 379 8.14 3.01 -19.78
C LEU A 379 8.36 3.07 -21.30
N SER A 380 9.32 2.32 -21.85
CA SER A 380 9.51 2.22 -23.30
C SER A 380 8.33 1.52 -24.00
N LYS A 381 7.81 0.43 -23.42
CA LYS A 381 6.63 -0.26 -23.95
C LYS A 381 5.41 0.65 -24.00
N ASP A 382 5.15 1.42 -22.93
CA ASP A 382 4.04 2.37 -22.88
C ASP A 382 4.14 3.42 -24.00
N ILE A 383 5.35 3.87 -24.34
CA ILE A 383 5.57 4.79 -25.47
C ILE A 383 5.25 4.10 -26.80
N ASP A 384 5.76 2.88 -27.01
CA ASP A 384 5.55 2.15 -28.25
C ASP A 384 4.05 1.84 -28.46
N GLU A 385 3.31 1.53 -27.40
CA GLU A 385 1.85 1.31 -27.41
C GLU A 385 1.07 2.60 -27.70
N LEU A 386 1.43 3.73 -27.06
CA LEU A 386 0.80 5.03 -27.32
C LEU A 386 1.09 5.54 -28.72
N ALA A 387 2.30 5.32 -29.24
CA ALA A 387 2.70 5.70 -30.59
C ALA A 387 2.11 4.80 -31.67
N SER A 388 1.73 3.56 -31.33
CA SER A 388 1.09 2.61 -32.26
C SER A 388 -0.45 2.68 -32.24
N GLN A 389 -1.05 3.61 -31.49
CA GLN A 389 -2.46 3.92 -31.63
C GLN A 389 -2.73 4.50 -33.03
N PRO A 390 -3.59 3.85 -33.84
CA PRO A 390 -3.82 4.29 -35.21
C PRO A 390 -4.71 5.53 -35.20
N THR A 391 -4.08 6.71 -35.26
CA THR A 391 -4.74 7.95 -35.70
C THR A 391 -4.93 7.99 -37.22
N SER A 392 -4.60 6.91 -37.94
CA SER A 392 -4.80 6.79 -39.37
C SER A 392 -6.11 6.07 -39.70
N THR A 393 -7.09 6.82 -40.20
CA THR A 393 -8.27 6.32 -40.92
C THR A 393 -7.93 5.68 -42.27
N HIS A 394 -6.94 4.78 -42.35
CA HIS A 394 -6.71 3.98 -43.57
C HIS A 394 -6.27 2.54 -43.27
N SER A 395 -7.27 1.66 -43.41
CA SER A 395 -7.27 0.24 -43.80
C SER A 395 -6.02 -0.61 -43.54
N SER A 396 -6.16 -1.54 -42.61
CA SER A 396 -5.62 -2.89 -42.74
C SER A 396 -6.67 -3.84 -42.19
N VAL A 397 -7.16 -4.76 -43.02
CA VAL A 397 -8.15 -5.77 -42.63
C VAL A 397 -7.49 -6.72 -41.64
N ILE A 398 -7.62 -6.41 -40.34
CA ILE A 398 -7.33 -7.33 -39.25
C ILE A 398 -8.50 -8.31 -39.21
N SER A 399 -8.22 -9.62 -39.17
CA SER A 399 -9.28 -10.62 -39.09
C SER A 399 -10.07 -10.45 -37.78
N PHE A 400 -11.40 -10.44 -37.86
CA PHE A 400 -12.32 -10.25 -36.71
C PHE A 400 -11.99 -11.08 -35.44
N PRO A 401 -11.47 -12.33 -35.52
CA PRO A 401 -11.08 -13.08 -34.32
C PRO A 401 -9.84 -12.50 -33.61
N GLN A 402 -8.89 -11.96 -34.37
CA GLN A 402 -7.68 -11.33 -33.83
C GLN A 402 -7.98 -9.95 -33.23
N LEU A 403 -8.98 -9.24 -33.78
CA LEU A 403 -9.46 -7.99 -33.20
C LEU A 403 -10.14 -8.25 -31.85
N ASN A 404 -11.00 -9.27 -31.76
CA ASN A 404 -11.63 -9.66 -30.49
C ASN A 404 -10.61 -10.16 -29.45
N GLN A 405 -9.57 -10.90 -29.85
CA GLN A 405 -8.49 -11.30 -28.94
C GLN A 405 -7.65 -10.10 -28.49
N LEU A 406 -7.29 -9.20 -29.40
CA LEU A 406 -6.60 -7.95 -29.04
C LEU A 406 -7.47 -7.02 -28.20
N GLU A 407 -8.78 -6.98 -28.42
CA GLU A 407 -9.74 -6.22 -27.60
C GLU A 407 -9.96 -6.89 -26.24
N GLN A 408 -9.93 -8.23 -26.15
CA GLN A 408 -9.98 -8.96 -24.88
C GLN A 408 -8.68 -8.82 -24.09
N GLU A 409 -7.52 -8.99 -24.74
CA GLU A 409 -6.19 -8.76 -24.16
C GLU A 409 -6.03 -7.30 -23.76
N LYS A 410 -6.42 -6.34 -24.62
CA LYS A 410 -6.51 -4.93 -24.23
C LYS A 410 -7.49 -4.77 -23.08
N SER A 411 -8.67 -5.37 -23.07
CA SER A 411 -9.61 -5.21 -21.95
C SER A 411 -9.03 -5.73 -20.63
N LEU A 412 -8.27 -6.83 -20.64
CA LEU A 412 -7.58 -7.37 -19.47
C LEU A 412 -6.38 -6.51 -19.06
N GLU A 413 -5.56 -6.03 -20.01
CA GLU A 413 -4.43 -5.14 -19.76
C GLU A 413 -4.89 -3.71 -19.40
N TYR A 414 -6.06 -3.26 -19.84
CA TYR A 414 -6.70 -1.96 -19.54
C TYR A 414 -7.49 -2.02 -18.22
N MET A 415 -8.10 -3.16 -17.89
CA MET A 415 -8.61 -3.46 -16.53
C MET A 415 -7.47 -3.50 -15.51
N GLN A 416 -6.25 -3.87 -15.95
CA GLN A 416 -5.03 -3.81 -15.14
C GLN A 416 -4.38 -2.41 -15.16
N LYS A 417 -4.40 -1.68 -16.29
CA LYS A 417 -4.06 -0.25 -16.39
C LYS A 417 -5.25 0.58 -15.94
N LYS A 418 -5.62 0.40 -14.67
CA LYS A 418 -6.64 1.17 -13.99
C LYS A 418 -6.42 2.68 -14.24
N ILE A 419 -7.44 3.39 -14.72
CA ILE A 419 -7.50 4.85 -14.57
C ILE A 419 -7.74 5.07 -13.08
N ILE A 420 -6.65 5.29 -12.35
CA ILE A 420 -6.66 5.40 -10.90
C ILE A 420 -6.67 6.88 -10.52
N ASN A 421 -7.59 7.23 -9.62
CA ASN A 421 -7.68 8.55 -9.01
C ASN A 421 -6.36 8.91 -8.29
N LYS A 422 -5.57 9.83 -8.87
CA LYS A 422 -4.25 10.23 -8.36
C LYS A 422 -4.34 10.99 -7.04
N SER A 423 -5.50 11.59 -6.75
CA SER A 423 -5.74 12.34 -5.52
C SER A 423 -6.01 11.41 -4.32
N LYS A 424 -6.60 10.24 -4.60
CA LYS A 424 -7.01 9.25 -3.60
C LYS A 424 -5.83 8.52 -2.96
N PHE A 425 -4.86 8.09 -3.77
CA PHE A 425 -3.74 7.27 -3.30
C PHE A 425 -2.48 8.08 -2.99
N LYS A 426 -2.15 8.16 -1.69
CA LYS A 426 -1.09 9.01 -1.14
C LYS A 426 0.19 8.25 -0.76
N SER A 427 0.23 6.94 -1.01
CA SER A 427 1.39 6.10 -0.69
C SER A 427 2.69 6.60 -1.33
N ILE A 428 3.83 6.31 -0.69
CA ILE A 428 5.15 6.75 -1.17
C ILE A 428 5.49 6.22 -2.57
N THR A 429 4.94 5.08 -2.95
CA THR A 429 5.16 4.42 -4.25
C THR A 429 4.06 4.70 -5.26
N SER A 430 3.06 5.52 -4.91
CA SER A 430 1.90 5.75 -5.79
C SER A 430 2.32 6.32 -7.15
N ILE A 431 3.48 6.98 -7.22
CA ILE A 431 4.14 7.40 -8.46
C ILE A 431 4.56 6.25 -9.40
N LEU A 432 4.91 5.06 -8.90
CA LEU A 432 5.21 3.88 -9.73
C LEU A 432 3.98 3.38 -10.46
N ILE A 433 2.81 3.54 -9.84
CA ILE A 433 1.55 3.03 -10.37
C ILE A 433 0.87 4.13 -11.20
N HIS A 434 0.63 5.31 -10.60
CA HIS A 434 -0.20 6.38 -11.16
C HIS A 434 0.60 7.57 -11.73
N GLY A 435 1.92 7.60 -11.54
CA GLY A 435 2.75 8.67 -12.08
C GLY A 435 2.72 8.69 -13.61
N SER A 436 2.82 9.88 -14.19
CA SER A 436 3.10 10.03 -15.61
C SER A 436 4.46 9.42 -15.97
N TYR A 437 4.68 9.16 -17.26
CA TYR A 437 5.99 8.75 -17.79
C TYR A 437 7.12 9.68 -17.29
N LYS A 438 6.90 11.01 -17.34
CA LYS A 438 7.88 12.00 -16.90
C LYS A 438 8.16 11.89 -15.40
N GLU A 439 7.13 11.70 -14.58
CA GLU A 439 7.27 11.52 -13.14
C GLU A 439 8.05 10.26 -12.78
N LYS A 440 7.74 9.12 -13.42
CA LYS A 440 8.45 7.84 -13.20
C LYS A 440 9.91 7.93 -13.64
N LEU A 441 10.17 8.48 -14.82
CA LEU A 441 11.52 8.68 -15.34
C LEU A 441 12.33 9.65 -14.47
N GLY A 442 11.73 10.79 -14.11
CA GLY A 442 12.36 11.88 -13.39
C GLY A 442 12.66 11.57 -11.93
N ASN A 443 11.65 11.09 -11.19
CA ASN A 443 11.76 10.92 -9.75
C ASN A 443 12.34 9.56 -9.34
N ILE A 444 12.25 8.52 -10.18
CA ILE A 444 12.68 7.16 -9.82
C ILE A 444 13.86 6.70 -10.66
N VAL A 445 13.71 6.62 -11.99
CA VAL A 445 14.77 6.05 -12.86
C VAL A 445 16.04 6.90 -12.80
N LYS A 446 15.93 8.23 -12.95
CA LYS A 446 17.09 9.12 -12.85
C LYS A 446 17.73 9.08 -11.46
N LEU A 447 16.93 9.11 -10.39
CA LEU A 447 17.43 8.98 -9.02
C LEU A 447 18.22 7.67 -8.83
N CYS A 448 17.65 6.54 -9.24
CA CYS A 448 18.30 5.24 -9.12
C CYS A 448 19.60 5.17 -9.94
N ASN A 449 19.62 5.79 -11.13
CA ASN A 449 20.84 5.92 -11.94
C ASN A 449 21.91 6.79 -11.26
N LEU A 450 21.51 7.87 -10.59
CA LEU A 450 22.44 8.69 -9.81
C LEU A 450 23.02 7.91 -8.63
N LEU A 451 22.19 7.14 -7.92
CA LEU A 451 22.63 6.27 -6.81
C LEU A 451 23.52 5.10 -7.26
N ASN A 452 23.36 4.63 -8.50
CA ASN A 452 24.17 3.56 -9.07
C ASN A 452 25.53 4.05 -9.59
N ASP A 453 25.71 5.37 -9.76
CA ASP A 453 26.94 5.95 -10.27
C ASP A 453 27.99 6.08 -9.16
N SER A 454 28.86 5.07 -9.08
CA SER A 454 29.99 4.98 -8.14
C SER A 454 30.97 6.18 -8.14
N ARG A 455 30.89 7.09 -9.12
CA ARG A 455 31.79 8.25 -9.23
C ARG A 455 31.22 9.54 -8.66
N GLN A 456 29.97 9.54 -8.19
CA GLN A 456 29.33 10.76 -7.70
C GLN A 456 29.69 11.07 -6.25
N THR A 457 30.06 12.32 -5.99
CA THR A 457 30.18 12.84 -4.63
C THR A 457 28.79 13.19 -4.07
N ILE A 458 28.63 13.18 -2.75
CA ILE A 458 27.36 13.54 -2.09
C ILE A 458 26.86 14.94 -2.50
N PRO A 459 27.72 15.98 -2.56
CA PRO A 459 27.33 17.27 -3.14
C PRO A 459 26.80 17.19 -4.58
N ALA A 460 27.46 16.41 -5.43
CA ALA A 460 27.03 16.24 -6.83
C ALA A 460 25.69 15.51 -6.92
N LEU A 461 25.46 14.52 -6.05
CA LEU A 461 24.18 13.81 -5.93
C LEU A 461 23.05 14.77 -5.54
N TYR A 462 23.27 15.59 -4.49
CA TYR A 462 22.31 16.60 -4.03
C TYR A 462 21.96 17.59 -5.14
N SER A 463 22.98 18.18 -5.76
CA SER A 463 22.81 19.17 -6.84
C SER A 463 22.09 18.58 -8.05
N LYS A 464 22.50 17.40 -8.53
CA LYS A 464 21.88 16.75 -9.69
C LYS A 464 20.43 16.35 -9.42
N TYR A 465 20.11 15.89 -8.21
CA TYR A 465 18.74 15.55 -7.84
C TYR A 465 17.82 16.79 -7.93
N HIS A 466 18.21 17.90 -7.30
CA HIS A 466 17.42 19.14 -7.37
C HIS A 466 17.37 19.74 -8.78
N ALA A 467 18.41 19.59 -9.60
CA ALA A 467 18.38 19.98 -11.01
C ALA A 467 17.44 19.11 -11.86
N THR A 468 17.17 17.87 -11.43
CA THR A 468 16.30 16.93 -12.14
C THR A 468 14.82 17.14 -11.79
N ILE A 469 14.54 17.71 -10.62
CA ILE A 469 13.20 17.99 -10.12
C ILE A 469 12.85 19.45 -10.40
N THR A 470 12.41 19.71 -11.63
CA THR A 470 12.04 21.06 -12.08
C THR A 470 10.55 21.38 -11.93
N GLU A 471 9.70 20.37 -11.68
CA GLU A 471 8.24 20.53 -11.61
C GLU A 471 7.74 20.33 -10.17
N ALA A 472 6.79 21.15 -9.73
CA ALA A 472 6.11 20.97 -8.44
C ALA A 472 5.47 19.56 -8.37
N PRO A 473 5.42 18.92 -7.18
CA PRO A 473 4.82 17.60 -7.06
C PRO A 473 3.34 17.70 -7.45
N THR A 474 2.95 16.95 -8.48
CA THR A 474 1.61 16.94 -9.07
C THR A 474 0.63 16.05 -8.30
N SER A 475 1.14 15.17 -7.43
CA SER A 475 0.34 14.27 -6.60
C SER A 475 0.90 14.16 -5.17
N THR A 476 0.06 13.80 -4.21
CA THR A 476 0.47 13.61 -2.81
C THR A 476 1.55 12.53 -2.68
N GLY A 477 1.44 11.41 -3.39
CA GLY A 477 2.47 10.37 -3.33
C GLY A 477 3.82 10.82 -3.92
N SER A 478 3.82 11.66 -4.96
CA SER A 478 5.06 12.27 -5.47
C SER A 478 5.75 13.16 -4.42
N LYS A 479 4.96 13.86 -3.59
CA LYS A 479 5.46 14.63 -2.45
C LYS A 479 6.06 13.71 -1.38
N SER A 480 5.38 12.62 -1.04
CA SER A 480 5.87 11.62 -0.09
C SER A 480 7.21 11.02 -0.51
N LEU A 481 7.38 10.61 -1.78
CA LEU A 481 8.65 10.10 -2.29
C LEU A 481 9.75 11.17 -2.23
N ARG A 482 9.45 12.40 -2.64
CA ARG A 482 10.43 13.49 -2.59
C ARG A 482 10.90 13.75 -1.16
N ASN A 483 9.99 13.78 -0.19
CA ASN A 483 10.33 13.95 1.23
C ASN A 483 11.25 12.83 1.73
N ALA A 484 10.99 11.58 1.32
CA ALA A 484 11.84 10.44 1.66
C ALA A 484 13.25 10.61 1.12
N VAL A 485 13.38 10.98 -0.15
CA VAL A 485 14.68 11.18 -0.80
C VAL A 485 15.42 12.38 -0.22
N GLU A 486 14.72 13.49 0.06
CA GLU A 486 15.30 14.63 0.77
C GLU A 486 15.83 14.26 2.15
N SER A 487 15.11 13.42 2.89
CA SER A 487 15.56 12.89 4.19
C SER A 487 16.82 12.04 4.03
N ILE A 488 16.89 11.18 3.00
CA ILE A 488 18.09 10.39 2.68
C ILE A 488 19.27 11.29 2.33
N LEU A 489 19.07 12.30 1.46
CA LEU A 489 20.13 13.22 1.07
C LEU A 489 20.67 14.00 2.27
N LYS A 490 19.78 14.49 3.14
CA LYS A 490 20.17 15.15 4.40
C LYS A 490 20.92 14.21 5.33
N LEU A 491 20.51 12.94 5.44
CA LEU A 491 21.24 11.91 6.18
C LEU A 491 22.64 11.71 5.61
N LEU A 492 22.82 11.64 4.29
CA LEU A 492 24.14 11.50 3.68
C LEU A 492 25.05 12.71 3.96
N ILE A 493 24.50 13.92 3.95
CA ILE A 493 25.24 15.13 4.35
C ILE A 493 25.65 15.04 5.82
N LEU A 494 24.73 14.64 6.70
CA LEU A 494 25.00 14.49 8.13
C LEU A 494 26.10 13.44 8.41
N LEU A 495 26.06 12.30 7.73
CA LEU A 495 27.11 11.28 7.82
C LEU A 495 28.46 11.77 7.27
N SER A 496 28.45 12.65 6.27
CA SER A 496 29.66 13.31 5.77
C SER A 496 30.26 14.27 6.80
N LEU A 497 29.41 15.04 7.47
CA LEU A 497 29.82 15.93 8.56
C LEU A 497 30.39 15.14 9.75
N GLN A 498 29.83 13.96 10.03
CA GLN A 498 30.35 13.09 11.08
C GLN A 498 31.78 12.63 10.81
N GLN A 499 32.10 12.31 9.55
CA GLN A 499 33.47 11.95 9.18
C GLN A 499 34.42 13.15 9.21
N LEU A 500 33.94 14.36 8.88
CA LEU A 500 34.74 15.59 8.93
C LEU A 500 35.06 16.03 10.37
N GLN A 501 34.19 15.71 11.33
CA GLN A 501 34.40 16.01 12.74
C GLN A 501 35.73 15.45 13.28
N GLU A 502 36.23 14.33 12.72
CA GLU A 502 37.49 13.73 13.16
C GLU A 502 38.72 14.62 12.91
N GLY A 503 38.58 15.73 12.15
CA GLY A 503 39.67 16.67 11.90
C GLY A 503 39.28 18.15 11.81
N VAL A 504 38.01 18.52 12.04
CA VAL A 504 37.53 19.91 11.94
C VAL A 504 36.57 20.26 13.08
N ASP A 505 36.98 21.17 13.96
CA ASP A 505 36.21 21.57 15.15
C ASP A 505 35.12 22.63 14.84
N SER A 506 35.34 23.44 13.80
CA SER A 506 34.40 24.51 13.41
C SER A 506 34.36 24.74 11.90
N ILE A 507 33.16 24.99 11.39
CA ILE A 507 32.92 25.23 9.96
C ILE A 507 31.90 26.36 9.79
N SER A 508 32.21 27.33 8.93
CA SER A 508 31.23 28.36 8.54
C SER A 508 29.99 27.75 7.89
N VAL A 509 28.80 28.14 8.35
CA VAL A 509 27.51 27.67 7.80
C VAL A 509 27.39 28.06 6.32
N ALA A 510 27.88 29.24 5.94
CA ALA A 510 27.87 29.68 4.54
C ALA A 510 28.73 28.78 3.64
N ASN A 511 29.89 28.32 4.14
CA ASN A 511 30.75 27.40 3.40
C ASN A 511 30.13 25.99 3.31
N LEU A 512 29.46 25.52 4.36
CA LEU A 512 28.71 24.26 4.34
C LEU A 512 27.59 24.29 3.30
N LYS A 513 26.80 25.38 3.27
CA LYS A 513 25.74 25.56 2.27
C LYS A 513 26.30 25.53 0.86
N LYS A 514 27.42 26.20 0.61
CA LYS A 514 28.11 26.16 -0.70
C LYS A 514 28.66 24.77 -1.04
N LEU A 515 29.25 24.07 -0.08
CA LEU A 515 29.86 22.76 -0.28
C LEU A 515 28.84 21.70 -0.70
N PHE A 516 27.67 21.71 -0.06
CA PHE A 516 26.61 20.72 -0.31
C PHE A 516 25.48 21.23 -1.22
N PHE A 517 25.63 22.44 -1.80
CA PHE A 517 24.61 23.09 -2.63
C PHE A 517 23.24 23.23 -1.94
N ILE A 518 23.25 23.47 -0.62
CA ILE A 518 22.04 23.70 0.17
C ILE A 518 21.51 25.09 -0.14
N ASN A 519 20.18 25.22 -0.32
CA ASN A 519 19.54 26.49 -0.62
C ASN A 519 19.84 27.53 0.49
N GLU A 520 20.18 28.76 0.10
CA GLU A 520 20.49 29.84 1.06
C GLU A 520 19.34 30.06 2.05
N ASN A 521 18.09 29.87 1.60
CA ASN A 521 16.87 30.01 2.41
C ASN A 521 16.60 28.82 3.34
N GLU A 522 17.27 27.68 3.16
CA GLU A 522 17.09 26.51 4.01
C GLU A 522 17.90 26.64 5.30
N ARG A 523 17.27 26.33 6.44
CA ARG A 523 17.90 26.30 7.75
C ARG A 523 18.78 25.06 7.90
N ILE A 524 20.04 25.24 8.28
CA ILE A 524 21.02 24.14 8.36
C ILE A 524 20.61 23.11 9.43
N GLU A 525 19.89 23.55 10.46
CA GLU A 525 19.34 22.72 11.53
C GLU A 525 18.40 21.64 11.00
N ASN A 526 17.79 21.84 9.83
CA ASN A 526 16.94 20.83 9.20
C ASN A 526 17.75 19.57 8.82
N ILE A 527 19.06 19.67 8.58
CA ILE A 527 19.93 18.52 8.31
C ILE A 527 20.13 17.70 9.59
N PHE A 528 20.40 18.38 10.70
CA PHE A 528 20.65 17.74 12.00
C PHE A 528 19.39 17.17 12.65
N LYS A 529 18.19 17.66 12.28
CA LYS A 529 16.92 17.11 12.74
C LYS A 529 16.60 15.73 12.19
N VAL A 530 17.16 15.37 11.03
CA VAL A 530 16.89 14.10 10.34
C VAL A 530 17.31 12.91 11.19
N LYS A 531 18.43 13.02 11.91
CA LYS A 531 18.89 11.98 12.83
C LYS A 531 19.86 12.56 13.84
N GLN A 532 19.75 12.15 15.10
CA GLN A 532 20.67 12.63 16.14
C GLN A 532 21.96 11.81 16.10
N ILE A 533 22.89 12.23 15.24
CA ILE A 533 24.20 11.58 15.06
C ILE A 533 25.34 12.42 15.66
N LEU A 534 25.19 13.75 15.64
CA LEU A 534 26.21 14.71 16.02
C LEU A 534 25.70 15.68 17.08
N ASP A 535 26.57 15.99 18.03
CA ASP A 535 26.38 17.12 18.94
C ASP A 535 26.92 18.38 18.26
N TYR A 536 26.07 19.39 18.10
CA TYR A 536 26.42 20.62 17.39
C TYR A 536 25.90 21.86 18.11
N GLU A 537 26.62 22.96 17.93
CA GLU A 537 26.19 24.29 18.35
C GLU A 537 26.43 25.27 17.20
N ILE A 538 25.48 26.19 16.98
CA ILE A 538 25.65 27.28 16.00
C ILE A 538 25.92 28.54 16.79
N VAL A 539 27.12 29.10 16.62
CA VAL A 539 27.59 30.31 17.30
C VAL A 539 27.86 31.40 16.27
N ILE A 540 27.61 32.66 16.63
CA ILE A 540 27.97 33.81 15.79
C ILE A 540 29.39 34.24 16.15
N GLU A 541 30.34 34.00 15.24
CA GLU A 541 31.73 34.45 15.37
C GLU A 541 32.02 35.47 14.27
N ASN A 542 32.54 36.64 14.64
CA ASN A 542 32.87 37.73 13.70
C ASN A 542 31.70 38.12 12.76
N GLY A 543 30.46 38.04 13.26
CA GLY A 543 29.25 38.35 12.49
C GLY A 543 28.83 37.25 11.49
N GLN A 544 29.46 36.07 11.53
CA GLN A 544 29.12 34.92 10.70
C GLN A 544 28.65 33.75 11.57
N GLU A 545 27.65 33.01 11.09
CA GLU A 545 27.23 31.75 11.71
C GLU A 545 28.29 30.66 11.48
N VAL A 546 28.80 30.12 12.57
CA VAL A 546 29.79 29.05 12.60
C VAL A 546 29.20 27.85 13.32
N LEU A 547 29.23 26.71 12.67
CA LEU A 547 28.88 25.42 13.25
C LEU A 547 30.09 24.89 14.03
N LYS A 548 29.93 24.69 15.33
CA LYS A 548 30.89 23.98 16.17
C LYS A 548 30.43 22.54 16.37
N LEU A 549 31.31 21.59 16.04
CA LEU A 549 31.05 20.17 16.20
C LEU A 549 31.71 19.70 17.50
N SER A 550 30.92 19.21 18.46
CA SER A 550 31.45 18.74 19.74
C SER A 550 31.84 17.26 19.62
N PRO A 551 33.10 16.85 19.91
CA PRO A 551 33.53 15.47 19.75
C PRO A 551 32.55 14.55 20.45
N SER A 552 31.93 13.64 19.68
CA SER A 552 30.79 12.86 20.14
C SER A 552 31.15 12.08 21.40
N ARG A 553 30.36 12.23 22.47
CA ARG A 553 30.46 11.37 23.68
C ARG A 553 29.79 10.00 23.50
N ASN A 554 29.35 9.66 22.28
CA ASN A 554 28.59 8.45 22.02
C ASN A 554 29.50 7.22 21.84
N VAL A 555 30.01 6.71 22.96
CA VAL A 555 30.21 5.26 23.09
C VAL A 555 28.81 4.64 23.03
N GLN A 556 28.40 4.14 21.86
CA GLN A 556 27.29 3.18 21.83
C GLN A 556 27.70 2.02 22.76
N SER A 557 26.94 1.81 23.83
CA SER A 557 27.25 0.72 24.77
C SER A 557 27.31 -0.59 23.98
N VAL A 558 28.44 -1.29 24.09
CA VAL A 558 28.67 -2.62 23.50
C VAL A 558 27.47 -3.55 23.73
N ASP A 559 26.75 -3.37 24.83
CA ASP A 559 25.52 -4.07 25.21
C ASP A 559 24.40 -4.01 24.15
N PHE A 560 24.23 -2.91 23.42
CA PHE A 560 23.19 -2.79 22.38
C PHE A 560 23.55 -3.56 21.11
N ILE A 561 24.84 -3.55 20.74
CA ILE A 561 25.36 -4.30 19.59
C ILE A 561 25.32 -5.80 19.88
N VAL A 562 25.68 -6.19 21.12
CA VAL A 562 25.62 -7.57 21.59
C VAL A 562 24.17 -8.07 21.63
N LYS A 563 23.21 -7.24 22.04
CA LYS A 563 21.78 -7.60 22.06
C LYS A 563 21.23 -7.84 20.64
N ASP A 564 21.50 -6.93 19.70
CA ASP A 564 21.08 -7.07 18.30
C ASP A 564 21.71 -8.32 17.63
N GLN A 565 22.98 -8.62 17.93
CA GLN A 565 23.64 -9.84 17.42
C GLN A 565 23.11 -11.13 18.04
N LEU A 566 22.78 -11.11 19.34
CA LEU A 566 22.18 -12.26 20.04
C LEU A 566 20.77 -12.55 19.53
N GLU A 567 19.97 -11.53 19.25
CA GLU A 567 18.64 -11.71 18.65
C GLU A 567 18.72 -12.29 17.24
N LEU A 568 19.62 -11.78 16.38
CA LEU A 568 19.88 -12.33 15.05
C LEU A 568 20.38 -13.78 15.09
N SER A 569 21.30 -14.08 16.01
CA SER A 569 21.83 -15.44 16.17
C SER A 569 20.77 -16.42 16.66
N ARG A 570 19.93 -16.01 17.61
CA ARG A 570 18.82 -16.82 18.13
C ARG A 570 17.77 -17.12 17.05
N LEU A 571 17.41 -16.13 16.23
CA LEU A 571 16.47 -16.29 15.12
C LEU A 571 17.03 -17.20 14.02
N SER A 572 18.32 -17.03 13.67
CA SER A 572 19.00 -17.88 12.68
C SER A 572 19.11 -19.34 13.13
N GLN A 573 19.36 -19.58 14.42
CA GLN A 573 19.50 -20.92 14.97
C GLN A 573 18.14 -21.65 14.99
N LYS A 574 17.06 -20.98 15.39
CA LYS A 574 15.70 -21.54 15.30
C LYS A 574 15.27 -21.83 13.86
N LEU A 575 15.61 -20.97 12.90
CA LEU A 575 15.35 -21.22 11.48
C LEU A 575 16.06 -22.49 10.98
N LYS A 576 17.28 -22.77 11.47
CA LYS A 576 17.99 -24.01 11.14
C LYS A 576 17.33 -25.24 11.77
N GLU A 577 16.84 -25.12 13.00
CA GLU A 577 16.12 -26.21 13.70
C GLU A 577 14.76 -26.54 13.05
N VAL A 578 14.15 -25.61 12.34
CA VAL A 578 12.88 -25.82 11.62
C VAL A 578 13.09 -26.44 10.22
N ILE A 579 14.29 -26.29 9.65
CA ILE A 579 14.67 -26.83 8.33
C ILE A 579 15.27 -28.25 8.45
N SER A 580 15.79 -28.61 9.63
CA SER A 580 16.25 -29.97 9.98
C SER A 580 15.10 -30.83 10.48
#